data_AF-A0A958GRU1-F1
#
_entry.id   AF-A0A958GRU1-F1
#
_cell.length_a   1.000
_cell.length_b   1.000
_cell.length_c   1.000
_cell.angle_alpha   90.00
_cell.angle_beta   90.00
_cell.angle_gamma   90.00
#
_symmetry.space_group_name_H-M   'P 1'
#
loop_
_entity.id
_entity.type
_entity.pdbx_description
1 polymer ?
#
loop_
_entity_poly.entity_id
_entity_poly.type
_entity_poly.pdbx_seq_one_letter_code
_entity_poly.pdbx_strand_id
1 'polypeptide(L)'
;MTLTGCPANGIRGEIDQELRVYSYDDPTLEYRPMATTRSARLLTTLPAAGYYHVYTLNPADSGGWQVNESLALRVRNTQNALGNPIYTNCLNKWVLQDPDNGRPVALGTQFYAGTFIFDTTDNIFQVSHYCPVYRTGECQDLHTVREPRASCDSPYPGDHSVTDNSVELYPQSFCLIPAN
;
A
#
# COMPACT_ATOMS: atom_id res chain seq x y z
N MET A 1 -11.88 10.33 11.03
CA MET A 1 -11.12 9.64 12.10
C MET A 1 -9.82 10.42 12.28
N THR A 2 -9.63 11.13 13.39
CA THR A 2 -8.39 11.88 13.63
C THR A 2 -7.28 10.89 13.96
N LEU A 3 -6.19 10.84 13.19
CA LEU A 3 -5.00 10.05 13.55
C LEU A 3 -4.59 10.43 14.99
N THR A 4 -4.69 9.53 15.95
CA THR A 4 -4.09 9.71 17.28
C THR A 4 -2.67 9.17 17.37
N GLY A 5 -2.07 8.74 16.24
CA GLY A 5 -0.84 7.94 16.25
C GLY A 5 0.45 8.60 15.75
N CYS A 6 0.41 9.68 14.95
CA CYS A 6 1.67 10.23 14.42
C CYS A 6 2.45 10.88 15.58
N PRO A 7 3.69 10.45 15.89
CA PRO A 7 4.45 10.97 17.02
C PRO A 7 4.72 12.48 16.87
N ALA A 8 5.11 13.14 17.96
CA ALA A 8 5.29 14.60 17.99
C ALA A 8 6.29 15.14 16.96
N ASN A 9 7.26 14.33 16.53
CA ASN A 9 8.22 14.64 15.48
C ASN A 9 7.79 14.17 14.08
N GLY A 10 6.62 13.55 13.96
CA GLY A 10 6.07 13.08 12.70
C GLY A 10 5.21 14.14 12.03
N ILE A 11 5.25 14.15 10.70
CA ILE A 11 4.44 15.00 9.85
C ILE A 11 3.26 14.16 9.37
N ARG A 12 2.04 14.62 9.62
CA ARG A 12 0.85 14.01 9.00
C ARG A 12 0.86 14.42 7.55
N GLY A 13 0.88 13.42 6.67
CA GLY A 13 0.73 13.70 5.26
C GLY A 13 -0.73 13.55 4.85
N GLU A 14 -1.12 14.35 3.85
CA GLU A 14 -2.42 14.27 3.21
C GLU A 14 -2.28 13.97 1.71
N ILE A 15 -3.01 12.99 1.18
CA ILE A 15 -3.07 12.73 -0.27
C ILE A 15 -4.38 13.23 -0.89
N ASP A 16 -4.33 13.59 -2.17
CA ASP A 16 -5.45 14.22 -2.89
C ASP A 16 -6.65 13.30 -3.20
N GLN A 17 -6.49 11.99 -3.07
CA GLN A 17 -7.55 11.01 -3.22
C GLN A 17 -7.25 9.71 -2.47
N GLU A 18 -8.30 8.97 -2.14
CA GLU A 18 -8.16 7.59 -1.66
C GLU A 18 -7.56 6.70 -2.75
N LEU A 19 -6.59 5.88 -2.36
CA LEU A 19 -5.98 4.88 -3.22
C LEU A 19 -6.47 3.50 -2.81
N ARG A 20 -7.57 3.07 -3.41
CA ARG A 20 -8.08 1.70 -3.30
C ARG A 20 -7.70 0.89 -4.52
N VAL A 21 -6.98 -0.21 -4.30
CA VAL A 21 -6.42 -1.08 -5.34
C VAL A 21 -6.86 -2.52 -5.09
N TYR A 22 -7.36 -3.18 -6.12
CA TYR A 22 -7.84 -4.56 -6.04
C TYR A 22 -6.89 -5.51 -6.75
N SER A 23 -6.92 -6.79 -6.35
CA SER A 23 -6.04 -7.84 -6.90
C SER A 23 -6.53 -8.51 -8.20
N TYR A 24 -7.73 -8.20 -8.68
CA TYR A 24 -8.37 -8.92 -9.79
C TYR A 24 -8.21 -8.23 -11.14
N ASP A 25 -7.76 -8.99 -12.13
CA ASP A 25 -7.86 -8.67 -13.56
C ASP A 25 -8.94 -9.60 -14.15
N ASP A 26 -10.23 -9.27 -13.99
CA ASP A 26 -11.30 -9.95 -14.72
C ASP A 26 -11.71 -9.15 -15.95
N PRO A 27 -11.34 -9.59 -17.17
CA PRO A 27 -11.72 -8.90 -18.40
C PRO A 27 -13.19 -9.12 -18.80
N THR A 28 -13.91 -10.03 -18.13
CA THR A 28 -15.31 -10.39 -18.43
C THR A 28 -16.33 -9.63 -17.59
N LEU A 29 -15.91 -9.04 -16.47
CA LEU A 29 -16.71 -8.08 -15.75
C LEU A 29 -16.76 -6.77 -16.53
N GLU A 30 -17.96 -6.43 -17.02
CA GLU A 30 -18.29 -5.14 -17.67
C GLU A 30 -18.02 -3.93 -16.73
N TYR A 31 -17.74 -4.20 -15.45
CA TYR A 31 -17.42 -3.24 -14.40
C TYR A 31 -15.92 -2.90 -14.29
N ARG A 32 -15.36 -2.34 -15.39
CA ARG A 32 -14.08 -1.61 -15.48
C ARG A 32 -12.81 -2.40 -15.09
N PRO A 33 -11.70 -2.27 -15.84
CA PRO A 33 -10.40 -2.72 -15.36
C PRO A 33 -10.10 -2.01 -14.04
N MET A 34 -10.15 -2.74 -12.93
CA MET A 34 -9.78 -2.25 -11.62
C MET A 34 -8.27 -2.05 -11.65
N ALA A 35 -7.82 -0.80 -11.67
CA ALA A 35 -6.41 -0.52 -11.80
C ALA A 35 -5.66 -1.17 -10.62
N THR A 36 -4.79 -2.14 -10.93
CA THR A 36 -3.88 -2.81 -9.99
C THR A 36 -2.81 -1.88 -9.44
N THR A 37 -2.82 -0.63 -9.87
CA THR A 37 -1.97 0.46 -9.41
C THR A 37 -2.77 1.76 -9.41
N ARG A 38 -2.65 2.54 -8.34
CA ARG A 38 -3.21 3.90 -8.22
C ARG A 38 -2.13 4.86 -7.73
N SER A 39 -2.28 6.13 -8.06
CA SER A 39 -1.37 7.18 -7.61
C SER A 39 -2.13 8.35 -7.03
N ALA A 40 -1.58 8.96 -5.98
CA ALA A 40 -2.09 10.20 -5.39
C ALA A 40 -0.93 11.14 -5.08
N ARG A 41 -1.22 12.44 -5.11
CA ARG A 41 -0.25 13.48 -4.81
C ARG A 41 -0.27 13.78 -3.32
N LEU A 42 0.92 13.93 -2.72
CA LEU A 42 1.07 14.52 -1.40
C LEU A 42 0.71 16.00 -1.46
N LEU A 43 -0.28 16.40 -0.68
CA LEU A 43 -0.71 17.78 -0.51
C LEU A 43 0.11 18.51 0.55
N THR A 44 0.65 17.79 1.52
CA THR A 44 1.44 18.35 2.61
C THR A 44 2.81 18.80 2.12
N THR A 45 3.11 20.09 2.31
CA THR A 45 4.48 20.60 2.12
C THR A 45 5.38 20.13 3.25
N LEU A 46 6.50 19.50 2.90
CA LEU A 46 7.49 19.06 3.88
C LEU A 46 8.45 20.19 4.23
N PRO A 47 8.91 20.28 5.49
CA PRO A 47 9.82 21.34 5.94
C PRO A 47 11.21 21.25 5.31
N ALA A 48 11.61 20.05 4.86
CA ALA A 48 12.86 19.82 4.15
C ALA A 48 12.71 18.63 3.19
N ALA A 49 13.45 18.66 2.07
CA ALA A 49 13.68 17.47 1.27
C ALA A 49 14.63 16.52 1.99
N GLY A 50 14.50 15.22 1.74
CA GLY A 50 15.35 14.20 2.38
C GLY A 50 14.65 12.86 2.53
N TYR A 51 15.25 11.97 3.32
CA TYR A 51 14.67 10.66 3.58
C TYR A 51 13.64 10.72 4.70
N TYR A 52 12.51 10.04 4.49
CA TYR A 52 11.45 9.89 5.48
C TYR A 52 11.04 8.43 5.59
N HIS A 53 10.89 7.97 6.83
CA HIS A 53 10.14 6.78 7.15
C HIS A 53 8.65 7.05 6.93
N VAL A 54 7.99 6.20 6.15
CA VAL A 54 6.55 6.26 5.91
C VAL A 54 5.88 5.22 6.77
N TYR A 55 4.92 5.65 7.58
CA TYR A 55 4.01 4.79 8.30
C TYR A 55 2.60 5.01 7.78
N THR A 56 1.83 3.94 7.61
CA THR A 56 0.41 4.00 7.26
C THR A 56 -0.44 3.35 8.34
N LEU A 57 -1.67 3.83 8.51
CA LEU A 57 -2.72 3.12 9.22
C LEU A 57 -3.44 2.18 8.27
N ASN A 58 -3.71 0.98 8.78
CA ASN A 58 -4.69 0.02 8.22
C ASN A 58 -4.71 -0.02 6.67
N PRO A 59 -3.62 -0.46 6.03
CA PRO A 59 -3.52 -0.48 4.56
C PRO A 59 -4.40 -1.57 3.91
N ALA A 60 -5.12 -2.32 4.73
CA ALA A 60 -6.01 -3.41 4.44
C ALA A 60 -7.22 -3.21 5.36
N ASP A 61 -8.43 -3.12 4.81
CA ASP A 61 -9.67 -2.96 5.60
C ASP A 61 -10.68 -4.03 5.22
N SER A 62 -10.20 -5.25 5.26
CA SER A 62 -10.95 -6.36 4.76
C SER A 62 -11.20 -7.34 5.89
N GLY A 63 -12.32 -8.04 5.82
CA GLY A 63 -12.74 -8.91 6.92
C GLY A 63 -11.65 -9.93 7.27
N GLY A 64 -11.66 -10.42 8.52
CA GLY A 64 -10.66 -11.36 9.05
C GLY A 64 -10.61 -12.76 8.42
N TRP A 65 -11.06 -12.91 7.18
CA TRP A 65 -11.01 -14.14 6.40
C TRP A 65 -10.19 -13.97 5.11
N GLN A 66 -9.73 -12.76 4.81
CA GLN A 66 -8.87 -12.44 3.65
C GLN A 66 -7.40 -12.60 4.01
N VAL A 67 -6.56 -12.91 3.02
CA VAL A 67 -5.12 -13.09 3.20
C VAL A 67 -4.32 -12.59 2.00
N ASN A 68 -3.10 -12.09 2.22
CA ASN A 68 -2.24 -11.44 1.21
C ASN A 68 -2.74 -10.08 0.73
N GLU A 69 -3.33 -9.29 1.60
CA GLU A 69 -3.58 -7.85 1.39
C GLU A 69 -2.30 -7.04 1.51
N SER A 70 -1.37 -7.41 0.64
CA SER A 70 -0.02 -6.93 0.65
C SER A 70 0.09 -5.71 -0.27
N LEU A 71 0.48 -4.60 0.33
CA LEU A 71 0.58 -3.30 -0.33
C LEU A 71 2.01 -3.11 -0.84
N ALA A 72 2.18 -2.88 -2.14
CA ALA A 72 3.44 -2.43 -2.71
C ALA A 72 3.44 -0.90 -2.81
N LEU A 73 4.38 -0.24 -2.13
CA LEU A 73 4.49 1.22 -2.12
C LEU A 73 5.69 1.72 -2.94
N ARG A 74 5.45 2.81 -3.68
CA ARG A 74 6.47 3.68 -4.26
C ARG A 74 6.14 5.14 -3.99
N VAL A 75 7.17 5.98 -3.89
CA VAL A 75 7.04 7.44 -3.76
C VAL A 75 7.91 8.10 -4.81
N ARG A 76 7.29 8.61 -5.88
CA ARG A 76 7.97 9.25 -7.00
C ARG A 76 8.06 10.75 -6.77
N ASN A 77 9.18 11.34 -7.20
CA ASN A 77 9.40 12.78 -7.18
C ASN A 77 10.51 13.14 -8.19
N THR A 78 10.99 14.39 -8.18
CA THR A 78 11.99 14.86 -9.16
C THR A 78 13.36 14.21 -8.94
N GLN A 79 13.71 13.87 -7.70
CA GLN A 79 14.96 13.22 -7.34
C GLN A 79 14.94 11.71 -7.56
N ASN A 80 13.75 11.10 -7.52
CA ASN A 80 13.54 9.66 -7.67
C ASN A 80 12.33 9.37 -8.55
N ALA A 81 12.54 9.45 -9.87
CA ALA A 81 11.49 9.26 -10.85
C ALA A 81 10.87 7.84 -10.83
N LEU A 82 11.63 6.83 -10.39
CA LEU A 82 11.16 5.45 -10.25
C LEU A 82 10.39 5.22 -8.94
N GLY A 83 10.66 6.04 -7.93
CA GLY A 83 10.01 6.00 -6.63
C GLY A 83 10.37 4.82 -5.75
N ASN A 84 11.53 4.21 -5.97
CA ASN A 84 12.00 3.07 -5.21
C ASN A 84 12.31 3.49 -3.75
N PRO A 85 12.07 2.61 -2.76
CA PRO A 85 12.51 2.84 -1.39
C PRO A 85 14.04 2.71 -1.28
N ILE A 86 14.61 3.21 -0.18
CA ILE A 86 16.04 3.03 0.14
C ILE A 86 16.37 1.56 0.45
N TYR A 87 15.44 0.85 1.07
CA TYR A 87 15.52 -0.59 1.36
C TYR A 87 14.35 -1.29 0.68
N THR A 88 14.63 -2.38 -0.01
CA THR A 88 13.62 -3.19 -0.69
C THR A 88 13.52 -4.56 -0.02
N ASN A 89 12.30 -5.11 0.01
CA ASN A 89 12.06 -6.51 0.37
C ASN A 89 11.46 -7.31 -0.80
N CYS A 90 11.21 -6.64 -1.93
CA CYS A 90 10.69 -7.26 -3.14
C CYS A 90 11.21 -6.46 -4.35
N LEU A 91 12.31 -6.91 -4.95
CA LEU A 91 12.96 -6.27 -6.09
C LEU A 91 13.25 -4.78 -5.83
N ASN A 92 12.51 -3.88 -6.49
CA ASN A 92 12.61 -2.43 -6.38
C ASN A 92 11.42 -1.80 -5.65
N LYS A 93 10.72 -2.57 -4.81
CA LYS A 93 9.52 -2.16 -4.07
C LYS A 93 9.70 -2.46 -2.58
N TRP A 94 8.95 -1.74 -1.77
CA TRP A 94 8.63 -2.16 -0.41
C TRP A 94 7.22 -2.74 -0.44
N VAL A 95 7.11 -4.02 -0.08
CA VAL A 95 5.84 -4.71 0.08
C VAL A 95 5.56 -4.83 1.56
N LEU A 96 4.54 -4.12 2.02
CA LEU A 96 3.98 -4.32 3.34
C LEU A 96 3.08 -5.56 3.27
N GLN A 97 3.56 -6.67 3.84
CA GLN A 97 2.83 -7.92 3.83
C GLN A 97 1.64 -7.84 4.77
N ASP A 98 0.46 -8.13 4.24
CA ASP A 98 -0.81 -8.42 4.92
C ASP A 98 -0.76 -8.17 6.44
N PRO A 99 -0.92 -6.91 6.86
CA PRO A 99 -0.63 -6.50 8.22
C PRO A 99 -1.63 -7.02 9.24
N ASP A 100 -2.80 -7.45 8.78
CA ASP A 100 -3.87 -7.98 9.61
C ASP A 100 -3.90 -9.51 9.57
N ASN A 101 -3.44 -10.14 8.47
CA ASN A 101 -3.32 -11.58 8.26
C ASN A 101 -4.58 -12.34 8.70
N GLY A 102 -5.74 -11.78 8.34
CA GLY A 102 -7.06 -12.32 8.72
C GLY A 102 -7.42 -12.09 10.18
N ARG A 103 -6.85 -11.07 10.83
CA ARG A 103 -7.19 -10.70 12.21
C ARG A 103 -7.29 -9.18 12.34
N PRO A 104 -8.37 -8.65 12.95
CA PRO A 104 -8.49 -7.22 13.18
C PRO A 104 -7.27 -6.65 13.90
N VAL A 105 -6.64 -5.66 13.29
CA VAL A 105 -5.54 -4.92 13.90
C VAL A 105 -6.11 -3.99 14.98
N ALA A 106 -5.39 -3.83 16.09
CA ALA A 106 -5.76 -2.84 17.09
C ALA A 106 -5.85 -1.42 16.46
N LEU A 107 -6.91 -0.69 16.78
CA LEU A 107 -7.11 0.67 16.28
C LEU A 107 -5.90 1.57 16.56
N GLY A 108 -5.48 2.32 15.55
CA GLY A 108 -4.33 3.22 15.63
C GLY A 108 -2.96 2.55 15.45
N THR A 109 -2.92 1.24 15.19
CA THR A 109 -1.67 0.55 14.83
C THR A 109 -1.11 1.12 13.53
N GLN A 110 0.18 1.44 13.57
CA GLN A 110 0.93 1.93 12.43
C GLN A 110 1.77 0.82 11.83
N PHE A 111 1.77 0.77 10.51
CA PHE A 111 2.59 -0.14 9.74
C PHE A 111 3.65 0.62 8.98
N TYR A 112 4.89 0.16 9.10
CA TYR A 112 6.00 0.74 8.37
C TYR A 112 5.91 0.35 6.89
N ALA A 113 5.74 1.35 6.03
CA ALA A 113 5.55 1.21 4.60
C ALA A 113 6.83 1.52 3.78
N GLY A 114 7.97 1.69 4.45
CA GLY A 114 9.28 1.87 3.84
C GLY A 114 9.89 3.24 4.13
N THR A 115 11.11 3.46 3.60
CA THR A 115 11.81 4.73 3.66
C THR A 115 12.07 5.23 2.26
N PHE A 116 11.69 6.46 1.97
CA PHE A 116 11.78 7.05 0.64
C PHE A 116 12.41 8.43 0.74
N ILE A 117 13.03 8.86 -0.36
CA ILE A 117 13.42 10.26 -0.53
C ILE A 117 12.18 11.06 -0.91
N PHE A 118 12.02 12.24 -0.32
CA PHE A 118 10.93 13.18 -0.60
C PHE A 118 11.48 14.55 -1.01
N ASP A 119 10.79 15.16 -1.98
CA ASP A 119 10.89 16.60 -2.25
C ASP A 119 10.01 17.39 -1.26
N THR A 120 10.15 18.71 -1.20
CA THR A 120 9.32 19.53 -0.31
C THR A 120 7.85 19.61 -0.75
N THR A 121 7.54 19.46 -2.04
CA THR A 121 6.18 19.75 -2.58
C THR A 121 5.67 18.78 -3.66
N ASP A 122 6.55 18.06 -4.38
CA ASP A 122 6.15 17.24 -5.53
C ASP A 122 6.41 15.76 -5.27
N ASN A 123 5.59 15.14 -4.43
CA ASN A 123 5.66 13.71 -4.14
C ASN A 123 4.39 13.01 -4.58
N ILE A 124 4.55 11.93 -5.35
CA ILE A 124 3.46 11.10 -5.86
C ILE A 124 3.58 9.73 -5.20
N PHE A 125 2.63 9.42 -4.34
CA PHE A 125 2.44 8.08 -3.82
C PHE A 125 1.88 7.20 -4.92
N GLN A 126 2.44 6.01 -5.08
CA GLN A 126 1.93 4.99 -5.97
C GLN A 126 1.78 3.69 -5.19
N VAL A 127 0.56 3.19 -5.15
CA VAL A 127 0.18 1.94 -4.50
C VAL A 127 -0.15 0.94 -5.57
N SER A 128 0.35 -0.28 -5.40
CA SER A 128 -0.05 -1.42 -6.19
C SER A 128 -0.43 -2.57 -5.27
N HIS A 129 -1.39 -3.39 -5.70
CA HIS A 129 -1.61 -4.67 -5.03
C HIS A 129 -0.41 -5.57 -5.33
N TYR A 130 0.02 -6.37 -4.36
CA TYR A 130 1.14 -7.30 -4.52
C TYR A 130 0.85 -8.48 -5.46
N CYS A 131 -0.39 -8.99 -5.56
CA CYS A 131 -0.72 -10.19 -6.33
C CYS A 131 -0.26 -10.19 -7.80
N PRO A 132 -0.35 -9.10 -8.58
CA PRO A 132 0.27 -9.02 -9.90
C PRO A 132 1.78 -9.32 -9.90
N VAL A 133 2.51 -8.88 -8.87
CA VAL A 133 3.96 -9.16 -8.71
C VAL A 133 4.20 -10.63 -8.41
N TYR A 134 3.38 -11.21 -7.52
CA TYR A 134 3.40 -12.65 -7.27
C TYR A 134 3.13 -13.47 -8.53
N ARG A 135 2.11 -13.12 -9.32
CA ARG A 135 1.71 -13.90 -10.50
C ARG A 135 2.75 -13.89 -11.63
N THR A 136 3.67 -12.92 -11.64
CA THR A 136 4.82 -12.92 -12.57
C THR A 136 5.99 -13.78 -12.09
N GLY A 137 5.86 -14.47 -10.96
CA GLY A 137 6.93 -15.28 -10.36
C GLY A 137 7.90 -14.47 -9.48
N GLU A 138 7.63 -13.17 -9.27
CA GLU A 138 8.48 -12.31 -8.46
C GLU A 138 8.04 -12.35 -6.99
N CYS A 139 9.00 -12.20 -6.07
CA CYS A 139 8.74 -12.01 -4.63
C CYS A 139 7.84 -13.08 -3.99
N GLN A 140 7.96 -14.33 -4.44
CA GLN A 140 7.13 -15.47 -4.01
C GLN A 140 7.16 -15.73 -2.50
N ASP A 141 8.25 -15.33 -1.84
CA ASP A 141 8.48 -15.47 -0.41
C ASP A 141 7.54 -14.61 0.46
N LEU A 142 6.91 -13.59 -0.12
CA LEU A 142 5.94 -12.73 0.56
C LEU A 142 4.49 -13.23 0.44
N HIS A 143 4.28 -14.36 -0.25
CA HIS A 143 2.96 -14.95 -0.45
C HIS A 143 2.67 -16.04 0.59
N THR A 144 1.45 -16.06 1.10
CA THR A 144 0.93 -17.14 1.96
C THR A 144 -0.11 -17.98 1.21
N VAL A 145 0.10 -19.29 1.22
CA VAL A 145 -0.80 -20.30 0.63
C VAL A 145 -1.81 -20.86 1.63
N ARG A 146 -1.93 -20.26 2.82
CA ARG A 146 -2.78 -20.78 3.91
C ARG A 146 -4.25 -20.88 3.54
N GLU A 147 -4.75 -19.93 2.75
CA GLU A 147 -6.11 -19.95 2.21
C GLU A 147 -6.07 -19.58 0.71
N PRO A 148 -5.89 -20.55 -0.19
CA PRO A 148 -5.72 -20.30 -1.62
C PRO A 148 -6.89 -19.54 -2.25
N ARG A 149 -8.11 -19.67 -1.70
CA ARG A 149 -9.30 -18.99 -2.25
C ARG A 149 -9.36 -17.51 -1.89
N ALA A 150 -8.67 -17.12 -0.83
CA ALA A 150 -8.58 -15.75 -0.34
C ALA A 150 -7.17 -15.19 -0.52
N SER A 151 -6.31 -15.82 -1.33
CA SER A 151 -4.94 -15.38 -1.62
C SER A 151 -4.78 -14.93 -3.07
N CYS A 152 -3.54 -14.54 -3.44
CA CYS A 152 -3.16 -14.31 -4.82
C CYS A 152 -3.26 -15.54 -5.76
N ASP A 153 -3.47 -16.75 -5.20
CA ASP A 153 -3.64 -18.01 -5.94
C ASP A 153 -5.08 -18.21 -6.46
N SER A 154 -6.04 -17.45 -5.96
CA SER A 154 -7.46 -17.69 -6.23
C SER A 154 -7.74 -17.60 -7.74
N PRO A 155 -8.16 -18.71 -8.38
CA PRO A 155 -8.34 -18.77 -9.83
C PRO A 155 -9.73 -18.28 -10.28
N TYR A 156 -10.52 -17.65 -9.41
CA TYR A 156 -11.95 -17.40 -9.64
C TYR A 156 -12.26 -15.98 -10.15
N PRO A 157 -12.51 -15.81 -11.46
CA PRO A 157 -13.26 -14.70 -12.03
C PRO A 157 -14.78 -14.98 -11.98
N GLY A 158 -15.33 -15.51 -10.88
CA GLY A 158 -16.70 -16.05 -10.91
C GLY A 158 -17.52 -16.05 -9.62
N ASP A 159 -16.90 -15.78 -8.47
CA ASP A 159 -17.62 -15.44 -7.24
C ASP A 159 -17.27 -14.00 -6.86
N HIS A 160 -17.74 -13.05 -7.67
CA HIS A 160 -17.52 -11.61 -7.50
C HIS A 160 -18.20 -11.02 -6.27
N SER A 161 -18.80 -11.84 -5.41
CA SER A 161 -19.32 -11.39 -4.14
C SER A 161 -18.20 -11.08 -3.15
N VAL A 162 -17.00 -11.60 -3.41
CA VAL A 162 -15.84 -11.39 -2.56
C VAL A 162 -14.86 -10.37 -3.17
N THR A 163 -15.11 -9.11 -2.83
CA THR A 163 -14.33 -7.88 -3.11
C THR A 163 -12.93 -7.84 -2.49
N ASP A 164 -12.34 -9.01 -2.26
CA ASP A 164 -11.80 -9.32 -0.94
C ASP A 164 -10.32 -9.69 -1.00
N ASN A 165 -9.58 -8.84 -1.69
CA ASN A 165 -8.15 -8.63 -1.51
C ASN A 165 -7.88 -7.23 -2.06
N SER A 166 -7.99 -6.26 -1.16
CA SER A 166 -7.87 -4.85 -1.51
C SER A 166 -6.87 -4.18 -0.60
N VAL A 167 -6.08 -3.28 -1.17
CA VAL A 167 -5.18 -2.45 -0.39
C VAL A 167 -5.59 -1.00 -0.55
N GLU A 168 -5.57 -0.29 0.56
CA GLU A 168 -6.16 1.03 0.70
C GLU A 168 -5.16 1.98 1.34
N LEU A 169 -4.96 3.15 0.73
CA LEU A 169 -4.39 4.30 1.43
C LEU A 169 -5.42 5.42 1.43
N TYR A 170 -5.77 5.87 2.63
CA TYR A 170 -6.70 6.96 2.81
C TYR A 170 -5.99 8.31 2.78
N PRO A 171 -6.69 9.39 2.39
CA PRO A 171 -6.17 10.76 2.38
C PRO A 171 -5.42 11.17 3.64
N GLN A 172 -5.77 10.63 4.81
CA GLN A 172 -5.19 11.01 6.10
C GLN A 172 -4.57 9.82 6.83
N SER A 173 -4.15 8.75 6.14
CA SER A 173 -3.67 7.54 6.83
C SER A 173 -2.17 7.47 7.06
N PHE A 174 -1.37 8.50 6.77
CA PHE A 174 0.08 8.37 6.82
C PHE A 174 0.82 9.40 7.67
N CYS A 175 1.93 8.92 8.23
CA CYS A 175 2.84 9.66 9.07
C CYS A 175 4.24 9.56 8.47
N LEU A 176 4.86 10.72 8.28
CA LEU A 176 6.20 10.85 7.72
C LEU A 176 7.15 11.27 8.84
N ILE A 177 8.18 10.46 9.10
CA ILE A 177 9.17 10.75 10.14
C ILE A 177 10.53 10.92 9.44
N PRO A 178 11.26 12.03 9.64
CA PRO A 178 12.59 12.20 9.08
C PRO A 178 13.51 11.03 9.46
N ALA A 179 14.20 10.47 8.46
CA ALA A 179 15.19 9.42 8.62
C ALA A 179 16.59 10.08 8.68
N ASN A 180 16.96 10.55 9.88
CA ASN A 180 18.26 11.17 10.14
C ASN A 180 19.39 10.15 10.23
#